data_AF-A0AAU2MAD1-F1
#
_entry.id   AF-A0AAU2MAD1-F1
#
_cell.length_a   1.000
_cell.length_b   1.000
_cell.length_c   1.000
_cell.angle_alpha   90.00
_cell.angle_beta   90.00
_cell.angle_gamma   90.00
#
_symmetry.space_group_name_H-M   'P 1'
#
loop_
_entity.id
_entity.type
_entity.pdbx_description
1 polymer ?
#
loop_
_entity_poly.entity_id
_entity_poly.type
_entity_poly.pdbx_seq_one_letter_code
_entity_poly.pdbx_strand_id
1 'polypeptide(L)'
;MAPGTDLRPRLGGPPAVLAAGLGAYWLAGSALRPVDRMRRRLAEITEQDTGARLAATATHDEIATLAATMNEVLDRLADALARQRGFAADAGHELRTPLTALKAELELAGQPGRTREELVAAVAAAAADTDRLIRLSEDLLLSRTDEGRPVVRPEPLVPA
;
A
#
# COMPACT_ATOMS: atom_id res chain seq x y z
N MET A 1 -2.48 44.31 -71.39
CA MET A 1 -3.66 44.09 -70.53
C MET A 1 -3.98 42.60 -70.53
N ALA A 2 -3.49 41.87 -69.53
CA ALA A 2 -3.87 40.50 -69.19
C ALA A 2 -3.57 40.29 -67.70
N PRO A 3 -4.44 39.62 -66.93
CA PRO A 3 -4.50 39.75 -65.47
C PRO A 3 -3.46 38.87 -64.76
N GLY A 4 -2.78 39.45 -63.77
CA GLY A 4 -1.99 38.69 -62.79
C GLY A 4 -2.93 37.89 -61.90
N THR A 5 -2.88 36.57 -62.00
CA THR A 5 -3.56 35.67 -61.06
C THR A 5 -2.75 35.63 -59.78
N ASP A 6 -3.12 36.48 -58.82
CA ASP A 6 -2.70 36.36 -57.43
C ASP A 6 -3.30 35.07 -56.83
N LEU A 7 -2.62 33.95 -57.05
CA LEU A 7 -2.80 32.71 -56.28
C LEU A 7 -2.13 32.90 -54.91
N ARG A 8 -2.70 33.78 -54.08
CA ARG A 8 -2.36 33.81 -52.65
C ARG A 8 -3.02 32.59 -51.99
N PRO A 9 -2.25 31.66 -51.41
CA PRO A 9 -2.84 30.52 -50.72
C PRO A 9 -3.70 31.07 -49.57
N ARG A 10 -5.02 30.85 -49.64
CA ARG A 10 -5.93 31.06 -48.52
C ARG A 10 -5.59 30.03 -47.44
N LEU A 11 -4.57 30.32 -46.64
CA LEU A 11 -4.13 29.54 -45.48
C LEU A 11 -5.16 29.49 -44.34
N GLY A 12 -6.44 29.80 -44.60
CA GLY A 12 -7.52 29.87 -43.61
C GLY A 12 -8.86 29.40 -44.20
N GLY A 13 -8.93 28.17 -44.72
CA GLY A 13 -10.17 27.53 -45.15
C GLY A 13 -10.61 26.38 -44.22
N PRO A 14 -11.86 25.87 -44.36
CA PRO A 14 -12.34 24.70 -43.63
C PRO A 14 -11.37 23.51 -43.55
N PRO A 15 -10.64 23.12 -44.61
CA PRO A 15 -9.68 22.02 -44.53
C PRO A 15 -8.47 22.32 -43.62
N ALA A 16 -8.02 23.57 -43.53
CA ALA A 16 -6.95 23.95 -42.62
C ALA A 16 -7.39 23.83 -41.16
N VAL A 17 -8.64 24.22 -40.86
CA VAL A 17 -9.23 24.07 -39.51
C VAL A 17 -9.39 22.59 -39.15
N LEU A 18 -9.88 21.75 -40.09
CA LEU A 18 -9.98 20.31 -39.88
C LEU A 18 -8.60 19.69 -39.63
N ALA A 19 -7.60 20.02 -40.45
CA ALA A 19 -6.24 19.50 -40.28
C ALA A 19 -5.64 19.91 -38.92
N ALA A 20 -5.83 21.16 -38.50
CA ALA A 20 -5.40 21.64 -37.19
C ALA A 20 -6.13 20.91 -36.04
N GLY A 21 -7.44 20.66 -36.18
CA GLY A 21 -8.23 19.91 -35.20
C GLY A 21 -7.79 18.46 -35.05
N LEU A 22 -7.58 17.75 -36.16
CA LEU A 22 -7.04 16.38 -36.14
C LEU A 22 -5.62 16.35 -35.57
N GLY A 23 -4.77 17.32 -35.93
CA GLY A 23 -3.42 17.45 -35.41
C GLY A 23 -3.41 17.65 -33.90
N ALA A 24 -4.24 18.57 -33.40
CA ALA A 24 -4.39 18.82 -31.97
C ALA A 24 -4.92 17.59 -31.21
N TYR A 25 -5.92 16.89 -31.76
CA TYR A 25 -6.45 15.66 -31.17
C TYR A 25 -5.38 14.56 -31.07
N TRP A 26 -4.61 14.36 -32.15
CA TRP A 26 -3.54 13.37 -32.18
C TRP A 26 -2.40 13.71 -31.20
N LEU A 27 -1.99 14.98 -31.15
CA LEU A 27 -1.00 15.48 -30.20
C LEU A 27 -1.46 15.29 -28.75
N ALA A 28 -2.68 15.70 -28.42
CA ALA A 28 -3.24 15.54 -27.07
C ALA A 28 -3.32 14.06 -26.67
N GLY A 29 -3.80 13.19 -27.57
CA GLY A 29 -3.82 11.75 -27.33
C GLY A 29 -2.43 11.18 -27.10
N SER A 30 -1.43 11.61 -27.88
CA SER A 30 -0.05 11.17 -27.72
C SER A 30 0.59 11.63 -26.39
N ALA A 31 0.30 12.87 -25.97
CA ALA A 31 0.81 13.45 -24.73
C ALA A 31 0.23 12.78 -23.47
N LEU A 32 -1.01 12.28 -23.54
CA LEU A 32 -1.68 11.62 -22.41
C LEU A 32 -1.44 10.11 -22.33
N ARG A 33 -0.86 9.47 -23.36
CA ARG A 33 -0.53 8.03 -23.34
C ARG A 33 0.29 7.60 -22.12
N PRO A 34 1.32 8.35 -21.65
CA PRO A 34 2.07 7.99 -20.45
C PRO A 34 1.19 7.87 -19.20
N VAL A 35 0.26 8.81 -19.00
CA VAL A 35 -0.66 8.80 -17.86
C VAL A 35 -1.54 7.56 -17.87
N ASP A 36 -2.07 7.19 -19.04
CA ASP A 36 -2.93 6.01 -19.17
C ASP A 36 -2.13 4.70 -18.96
N ARG A 37 -0.83 4.67 -19.30
CA ARG A 37 0.06 3.55 -18.93
C ARG A 37 0.26 3.47 -17.42
N MET A 38 0.49 4.59 -16.74
CA MET A 38 0.62 4.64 -15.28
C MET A 38 -0.67 4.16 -14.60
N ARG A 39 -1.84 4.64 -15.07
CA ARG A 39 -3.16 4.23 -14.58
C ARG A 39 -3.36 2.71 -14.70
N ARG A 40 -3.08 2.13 -15.87
CA ARG A 40 -3.16 0.68 -16.06
C ARG A 40 -2.23 -0.07 -15.12
N ARG A 41 -0.98 0.38 -15.00
CA ARG A 41 -0.02 -0.27 -14.12
C ARG A 41 -0.44 -0.22 -12.66
N LEU A 42 -0.92 0.93 -12.18
CA LEU A 42 -1.48 1.06 -10.83
C LEU A 42 -2.68 0.14 -10.60
N ALA A 43 -3.55 -0.03 -11.60
CA ALA A 43 -4.71 -0.91 -11.50
C ALA A 43 -4.35 -2.42 -11.44
N GLU A 44 -3.14 -2.79 -11.85
CA GLU A 44 -2.63 -4.16 -11.75
C GLU A 44 -1.94 -4.43 -10.41
N ILE A 45 -1.51 -3.39 -9.68
CA ILE A 45 -0.78 -3.55 -8.42
C ILE A 45 -1.74 -4.03 -7.34
N THR A 46 -1.37 -5.14 -6.71
CA THR A 46 -2.10 -5.72 -5.59
C THR A 46 -1.30 -5.57 -4.29
N GLU A 47 -1.92 -5.91 -3.15
CA GLU A 47 -1.22 -5.95 -1.86
C GLU A 47 -0.03 -6.93 -1.82
N GLN A 48 0.00 -7.90 -2.76
CA GLN A 48 1.10 -8.87 -2.87
C GLN A 48 2.33 -8.27 -3.57
N ASP A 49 2.15 -7.19 -4.33
CA ASP A 49 3.19 -6.57 -5.17
C ASP A 49 3.92 -5.43 -4.45
N THR A 50 4.46 -5.67 -3.25
CA THR A 50 5.07 -4.62 -2.42
C THR A 50 6.27 -3.91 -3.08
N GLY A 51 6.94 -4.57 -4.03
CA GLY A 51 8.04 -3.99 -4.81
C GLY A 51 7.63 -3.30 -6.11
N ALA A 52 6.34 -3.24 -6.46
CA ALA A 52 5.92 -2.66 -7.73
C ALA A 52 6.13 -1.15 -7.76
N ARG A 53 6.74 -0.66 -8.83
CA ARG A 53 6.98 0.77 -9.07
C ARG A 53 6.55 1.15 -10.48
N LEU A 54 6.22 2.42 -10.66
CA LEU A 54 6.01 3.01 -11.97
C LEU A 54 7.37 3.26 -12.62
N ALA A 55 7.50 2.87 -13.88
CA ALA A 55 8.73 3.05 -14.64
C ALA A 55 9.07 4.54 -14.75
N ALA A 56 10.36 4.87 -14.62
CA ALA A 56 10.86 6.21 -14.88
C ALA A 56 10.52 6.58 -16.34
N THR A 57 9.75 7.65 -16.52
CA THR A 57 9.55 8.24 -17.83
C THR A 57 10.85 8.93 -18.26
N ALA A 58 11.26 8.74 -19.51
CA ALA A 58 12.44 9.40 -20.06
C ALA A 58 12.26 10.93 -20.20
N THR A 59 11.01 11.38 -20.19
CA THR A 59 10.64 12.79 -20.20
C THR A 59 10.93 13.40 -18.82
N HIS A 60 11.59 14.55 -18.78
CA HIS A 60 11.87 15.29 -17.54
C HIS A 60 10.82 16.38 -17.34
N ASP A 61 9.54 15.98 -17.35
CA ASP A 61 8.37 16.85 -17.30
C ASP A 61 7.50 16.55 -16.07
N GLU A 62 6.35 17.21 -15.98
CA GLU A 62 5.39 17.05 -14.88
C GLU A 62 4.87 15.61 -14.76
N ILE A 63 4.89 14.83 -15.85
CA ILE A 63 4.50 13.42 -15.83
C ILE A 63 5.54 12.60 -15.06
N ALA A 64 6.84 12.88 -15.24
CA ALA A 64 7.87 12.25 -14.42
C ALA A 64 7.78 12.62 -12.95
N THR A 65 7.47 13.88 -12.64
CA THR A 65 7.21 14.31 -11.26
C THR A 65 6.03 13.54 -10.67
N LEU A 66 4.93 13.39 -11.40
CA LEU A 66 3.79 12.59 -10.96
C LEU A 66 4.17 11.12 -10.72
N ALA A 67 4.98 10.51 -11.58
CA ALA A 67 5.45 9.15 -11.41
C ALA A 67 6.30 8.98 -10.14
N ALA A 68 7.18 9.95 -9.85
CA ALA A 68 7.95 9.98 -8.62
C ALA A 68 7.05 10.08 -7.38
N THR A 69 6.10 11.02 -7.37
CA THR A 69 5.15 11.18 -6.25
C THR A 69 4.29 9.93 -6.04
N MET A 70 3.83 9.28 -7.11
CA MET A 70 3.09 8.01 -6.99
C MET A 70 3.97 6.89 -6.43
N ASN A 71 5.25 6.82 -6.80
CA ASN A 71 6.19 5.86 -6.23
C ASN A 71 6.40 6.10 -4.73
N GLU A 72 6.47 7.34 -4.26
CA GLU A 72 6.53 7.64 -2.82
C GLU A 72 5.28 7.13 -2.07
N VAL A 73 4.10 7.21 -2.68
CA VAL A 73 2.87 6.65 -2.09
C VAL A 73 2.95 5.12 -2.05
N LEU A 74 3.46 4.49 -3.10
CA LEU A 74 3.69 3.04 -3.15
C LEU A 74 4.71 2.58 -2.10
N ASP A 75 5.78 3.36 -1.86
CA ASP A 75 6.75 3.10 -0.81
C ASP A 75 6.09 3.13 0.58
N ARG A 76 5.32 4.19 0.87
CA ARG A 76 4.59 4.31 2.15
C ARG A 76 3.59 3.17 2.35
N LEU A 77 2.92 2.73 1.29
CA LEU A 77 2.01 1.58 1.33
C LEU A 77 2.77 0.27 1.60
N ALA A 78 3.88 0.05 0.90
CA ALA A 78 4.72 -1.14 1.09
C ALA A 78 5.24 -1.23 2.53
N ASP A 79 5.71 -0.10 3.08
CA ASP A 79 6.18 0.00 4.47
C ASP A 79 5.05 -0.28 5.47
N ALA A 80 3.85 0.25 5.24
CA ALA A 80 2.68 -0.01 6.10
C ALA A 80 2.28 -1.49 6.07
N LEU A 81 2.23 -2.11 4.88
CA LEU A 81 1.93 -3.53 4.73
C LEU A 81 3.02 -4.42 5.35
N ALA A 82 4.28 -4.04 5.24
CA ALA A 82 5.39 -4.77 5.88
C ALA A 82 5.25 -4.76 7.40
N ARG A 83 4.97 -3.60 8.02
CA ARG A 83 4.71 -3.49 9.46
C ARG A 83 3.50 -4.33 9.89
N GLN A 84 2.38 -4.24 9.16
CA GLN A 84 1.19 -5.04 9.47
C GLN A 84 1.47 -6.55 9.45
N ARG A 85 2.25 -7.02 8.46
CA ARG A 85 2.63 -8.44 8.37
C ARG A 85 3.60 -8.86 9.47
N GLY A 86 4.57 -8.01 9.81
CA GLY A 86 5.48 -8.22 10.94
C GLY A 86 4.70 -8.37 12.25
N PHE A 87 3.85 -7.39 12.56
CA PHE A 87 2.99 -7.42 13.74
C PHE A 87 2.13 -8.70 13.81
N ALA A 88 1.48 -9.08 12.70
CA ALA A 88 0.66 -10.29 12.66
C ALA A 88 1.49 -11.57 12.88
N ALA A 89 2.71 -11.63 12.34
CA ALA A 89 3.62 -12.74 12.54
C ALA A 89 4.08 -12.82 14.01
N ASP A 90 4.50 -11.70 14.59
CA ASP A 90 4.99 -11.62 15.97
C ASP A 90 3.88 -11.97 16.97
N ALA A 91 2.69 -11.38 16.81
CA ALA A 91 1.51 -11.71 17.61
C ALA A 91 1.17 -13.21 17.52
N GLY A 92 1.23 -13.78 16.32
CA GLY A 92 0.98 -15.22 16.12
C GLY A 92 1.99 -16.10 16.84
N HIS A 93 3.28 -15.74 16.85
CA HIS A 93 4.31 -16.50 17.57
C HIS A 93 4.16 -16.37 19.10
N GLU A 94 3.94 -15.15 19.59
CA GLU A 94 3.77 -14.87 21.03
C GLU A 94 2.53 -15.56 21.60
N LEU A 95 1.44 -15.69 20.83
CA LEU A 95 0.24 -16.41 21.25
C LEU A 95 0.39 -17.94 21.17
N ARG A 96 1.14 -18.45 20.19
CA ARG A 96 1.27 -19.90 19.97
C ARG A 96 1.90 -20.62 21.16
N THR A 97 2.92 -20.03 21.76
CA THR A 97 3.65 -20.60 22.90
C THR A 97 2.74 -20.86 24.11
N PRO A 98 2.06 -19.84 24.69
CA PRO A 98 1.14 -20.04 25.82
C PRO A 98 -0.05 -20.92 25.46
N LEU A 99 -0.59 -20.84 24.24
CA LEU A 99 -1.67 -21.75 23.82
C LEU A 99 -1.23 -23.21 23.76
N THR A 100 0.03 -23.47 23.35
CA THR A 100 0.58 -24.84 23.32
C THR A 100 0.78 -25.38 24.73
N ALA A 101 1.25 -24.54 25.66
CA ALA A 101 1.38 -24.89 27.08
C ALA A 101 0.00 -25.21 27.69
N LEU A 102 -0.97 -24.30 27.55
CA LEU A 102 -2.34 -24.49 28.05
C LEU A 102 -2.96 -25.78 27.51
N LYS A 103 -2.77 -26.08 26.21
CA LYS A 103 -3.24 -27.33 25.62
C LYS A 103 -2.61 -28.55 26.29
N ALA A 104 -1.30 -28.55 26.51
CA ALA A 104 -0.61 -29.66 27.16
C ALA A 104 -1.07 -29.88 28.61
N GLU A 105 -1.31 -28.79 29.36
CA GLU A 105 -1.85 -28.87 30.72
C GLU A 105 -3.25 -29.50 30.75
N LEU A 106 -4.13 -29.08 29.85
CA LEU A 106 -5.48 -29.64 29.73
C LEU A 106 -5.46 -31.11 29.31
N GLU A 107 -4.55 -31.52 28.42
CA GLU A 107 -4.35 -32.92 28.04
C GLU A 107 -3.89 -33.77 29.24
N LEU A 108 -2.97 -33.25 30.07
CA LEU A 108 -2.53 -33.92 31.29
C LEU A 108 -3.63 -34.03 32.35
N ALA A 109 -4.45 -32.98 32.50
CA ALA A 109 -5.59 -32.97 33.41
C ALA A 109 -6.68 -33.96 32.98
N GLY A 110 -6.85 -34.19 31.68
CA GLY A 110 -7.81 -35.15 31.12
C GLY A 110 -7.40 -36.62 31.27
N GLN A 111 -6.18 -36.93 31.73
CA GLN A 111 -5.73 -38.30 31.90
C GLN A 111 -6.46 -39.01 33.06
N PRO A 112 -6.83 -40.29 32.91
CA PRO A 112 -7.47 -41.05 33.97
C PRO A 112 -6.54 -41.25 35.17
N GLY A 113 -7.12 -41.40 36.35
CA GLY A 113 -6.38 -41.64 37.60
C GLY A 113 -5.99 -40.37 38.37
N ARG A 114 -6.47 -39.19 37.96
CA ARG A 114 -6.25 -37.93 38.68
C ARG A 114 -7.17 -37.77 39.89
N THR A 115 -6.60 -37.26 40.98
CA THR A 115 -7.36 -36.90 42.18
C THR A 115 -8.14 -35.61 41.95
N ARG A 116 -9.15 -35.38 42.79
CA ARG A 116 -9.91 -34.11 42.78
C ARG A 116 -9.01 -32.90 43.01
N GLU A 117 -8.00 -33.03 43.88
CA GLU A 117 -7.06 -31.96 44.20
C GLU A 117 -6.17 -31.61 42.99
N GLU A 118 -5.68 -32.62 42.26
CA GLU A 118 -4.91 -32.42 41.03
C GLU A 118 -5.74 -31.73 39.95
N LEU A 119 -6.99 -32.12 39.78
CA LEU A 119 -7.91 -31.48 38.82
C LEU A 119 -8.21 -30.02 39.19
N VAL A 120 -8.45 -29.74 40.48
CA VAL A 120 -8.67 -28.36 40.96
C VAL A 120 -7.42 -27.50 40.72
N ALA A 121 -6.22 -28.05 40.98
CA ALA A 121 -4.97 -27.35 40.72
C ALA A 121 -4.77 -27.08 39.21
N ALA A 122 -5.05 -28.06 38.35
CA ALA A 122 -4.94 -27.90 36.90
C ALA A 122 -5.92 -26.84 36.35
N VAL A 123 -7.16 -26.80 36.85
CA VAL A 123 -8.14 -25.76 36.48
C VAL A 123 -7.67 -24.38 36.92
N ALA A 124 -7.09 -24.25 38.12
CA ALA A 124 -6.56 -22.98 38.61
C ALA A 124 -5.36 -22.50 37.77
N ALA A 125 -4.46 -23.41 37.37
CA ALA A 125 -3.34 -23.11 36.48
C ALA A 125 -3.84 -22.65 35.09
N ALA A 126 -4.75 -23.40 34.48
CA ALA A 126 -5.34 -23.06 33.19
C ALA A 126 -6.08 -21.71 33.21
N ALA A 127 -6.74 -21.36 34.31
CA ALA A 127 -7.37 -20.05 34.50
C ALA A 127 -6.33 -18.92 34.52
N ALA A 128 -5.23 -19.09 35.27
CA ALA A 128 -4.16 -18.10 35.33
C ALA A 128 -3.46 -17.88 33.97
N ASP A 129 -3.26 -18.97 33.22
CA ASP A 129 -2.71 -18.91 31.86
C ASP A 129 -3.67 -18.21 30.88
N THR A 130 -4.97 -18.45 31.03
CA THR A 130 -6.00 -17.72 30.26
C THR A 130 -5.99 -16.23 30.57
N ASP A 131 -5.87 -15.84 31.84
CA ASP A 131 -5.74 -14.43 32.23
C ASP A 131 -4.48 -13.78 31.62
N ARG A 132 -3.38 -14.55 31.51
CA ARG A 132 -2.16 -14.08 30.85
C ARG A 132 -2.36 -13.89 29.34
N LEU A 133 -3.05 -14.81 28.67
CA LEU A 133 -3.41 -14.70 27.27
C LEU A 133 -4.33 -13.49 27.00
N ILE A 134 -5.29 -13.21 27.89
CA ILE A 134 -6.15 -12.03 27.79
C ILE A 134 -5.31 -10.75 27.84
N ARG A 135 -4.42 -10.61 28.83
CA ARG A 135 -3.53 -9.44 28.93
C ARG A 135 -2.65 -9.27 27.70
N LEU A 136 -2.07 -10.36 27.19
CA LEU A 136 -1.26 -10.31 25.97
C LEU A 136 -2.09 -9.85 24.77
N SER A 137 -3.34 -10.32 24.64
CA SER A 137 -4.26 -9.85 23.61
C SER A 137 -4.58 -8.36 23.75
N GLU A 138 -4.75 -7.85 24.97
CA GLU A 138 -4.99 -6.42 25.24
C GLU A 138 -3.75 -5.58 24.87
N ASP A 139 -2.56 -6.03 25.26
CA ASP A 139 -1.28 -5.37 24.92
C ASP A 139 -1.07 -5.30 23.40
N LEU A 140 -1.39 -6.38 22.67
CA LEU A 140 -1.35 -6.39 21.21
C LEU A 140 -2.32 -5.36 20.58
N LEU A 141 -3.53 -5.21 21.13
CA LEU A 141 -4.49 -4.21 20.65
C LEU A 141 -4.00 -2.78 20.87
N LEU A 142 -3.34 -2.52 22.00
CA LEU A 142 -2.75 -1.22 22.31
C LEU A 142 -1.55 -0.91 21.40
N SER A 143 -0.63 -1.86 21.23
CA SER A 143 0.55 -1.71 20.36
C SER A 143 0.18 -1.34 18.92
N ARG A 144 -0.87 -1.95 18.37
CA ARG A 144 -1.38 -1.64 17.02
C ARG A 144 -1.77 -0.16 16.84
N THR A 145 -2.20 0.52 17.90
CA THR A 145 -2.62 1.93 17.83
C THR A 145 -1.45 2.92 17.88
N ASP A 146 -0.34 2.54 18.51
CA ASP A 146 0.84 3.41 18.66
C ASP A 146 1.75 3.44 17.42
N GLU A 147 1.78 2.36 16.62
CA GLU A 147 2.60 2.27 15.40
C GLU A 147 2.16 3.20 14.25
N GLY A 148 1.02 3.89 14.40
CA GLY A 148 0.41 4.73 13.38
C GLY A 148 0.90 6.19 13.32
N ARG A 149 1.85 6.62 14.15
CA ARG A 149 2.34 8.02 14.15
C ARG A 149 3.61 8.17 13.30
N PRO A 150 3.52 8.57 12.01
CA PRO A 150 4.69 8.99 11.28
C PRO A 150 5.31 10.21 11.97
N VAL A 151 6.58 10.08 12.36
CA VAL A 151 7.42 11.22 12.77
C VAL A 151 7.57 12.10 11.53
N VAL A 152 6.67 13.06 11.38
CA VAL A 152 6.80 14.13 10.38
C VAL A 152 8.03 14.93 10.78
N ARG A 153 9.17 14.68 10.12
CA ARG A 153 10.31 15.59 10.16
C ARG A 153 9.91 16.82 9.35
N PRO A 154 9.73 18.01 9.96
CA PRO A 154 9.58 19.22 9.18
C PRO A 154 10.89 19.43 8.41
N GLU A 155 10.82 19.32 7.09
CA GLU A 155 11.90 19.77 6.23
C GLU A 155 12.04 21.28 6.41
N PRO A 156 13.25 21.82 6.72
CA PRO A 156 13.43 23.25 6.90
C PRO A 156 13.18 23.93 5.55
N LEU A 157 12.13 24.75 5.49
CA LEU A 157 11.90 25.68 4.38
C LEU A 157 13.11 26.63 4.31
N VAL A 158 13.96 26.46 3.29
CA VAL A 158 15.03 27.40 2.98
C VAL A 158 14.38 28.61 2.30
N PRO A 159 14.39 29.82 2.91
CA PRO A 159 13.90 31.01 2.23
C PRO A 159 14.89 31.44 1.14
N ALA A 160 14.33 31.82 -0.02
CA ALA A 160 15.03 32.42 -1.15
C ALA A 160 15.45 33.87 -0.89
#